data_AF-A0A834NQI7-F1
#
_entry.id   AF-A0A834NQI7-F1
#
_cell.length_a   1.000
_cell.length_b   1.000
_cell.length_c   1.000
_cell.angle_alpha   90.00
_cell.angle_beta   90.00
_cell.angle_gamma   90.00
#
_symmetry.space_group_name_H-M   'P 1'
#
loop_
_entity.id
_entity.type
_entity.pdbx_description
1 polymer ?
#
loop_
_entity_poly.entity_id
_entity_poly.type
_entity_poly.pdbx_seq_one_letter_code
_entity_poly.pdbx_strand_id
1 'polypeptide(L)' 'MGLFDRLANLLGLRKKEVNVLVVGLNNSGKSTVINNFKHEDDRCIDIVPTVGFNVEKFSCKLNIED' A
#
# COMPACT_ATOMS: atom_id res chain seq x y z
N MET A 1 14.36 -22.95 1.94
CA MET A 1 15.07 -22.42 3.13
C MET A 1 16.58 -22.61 2.92
N GLY A 2 17.22 -21.72 2.17
CA GLY A 2 18.64 -21.82 1.83
C GLY A 2 19.48 -20.69 2.43
N LEU A 3 20.81 -20.82 2.38
CA LEU A 3 21.77 -19.77 2.77
C LEU A 3 21.53 -18.44 2.03
N PHE A 4 21.04 -18.50 0.78
CA PHE A 4 20.73 -17.33 -0.04
C PHE A 4 19.55 -16.50 0.53
N ASP A 5 18.53 -17.15 1.10
CA ASP A 5 17.43 -16.46 1.80
C ASP A 5 17.95 -15.68 3.01
N ARG A 6 18.93 -16.23 3.73
CA ARG A 6 19.52 -15.60 4.92
C ARG A 6 20.38 -14.40 4.54
N LEU A 7 21.15 -14.50 3.46
CA LEU A 7 21.96 -13.39 2.96
C LEU A 7 21.09 -12.25 2.42
N ALA A 8 20.01 -12.57 1.69
CA ALA A 8 19.04 -11.58 1.20
C ALA A 8 18.28 -10.89 2.35
N ASN A 9 17.95 -11.62 3.42
CA ASN A 9 17.36 -11.05 4.63
C ASN A 9 18.36 -10.17 5.41
N LEU A 10 19.63 -10.58 5.51
CA LEU A 10 20.68 -9.82 6.21
C LEU A 10 21.04 -8.53 5.47
N LEU A 11 21.03 -8.54 4.14
CA LEU A 11 21.25 -7.36 3.30
C LEU A 11 20.04 -6.42 3.21
N GLY A 12 18.93 -6.71 3.92
CA GLY A 12 17.73 -5.87 3.92
C GLY A 12 16.99 -5.78 2.58
N LEU A 13 17.39 -6.60 1.59
CA LEU A 13 16.88 -6.56 0.21
C LEU A 13 15.45 -7.11 0.10
N ARG A 14 14.99 -7.84 1.11
CA ARG A 14 13.67 -8.47 1.07
C ARG A 14 12.60 -7.48 1.51
N LYS A 15 11.97 -6.83 0.53
CA LYS A 15 10.75 -6.06 0.75
C LYS A 15 9.65 -7.01 1.21
N LYS A 16 9.08 -6.75 2.40
CA LYS A 16 7.95 -7.51 2.93
C LYS A 16 6.68 -7.00 2.26
N GLU A 17 6.10 -7.81 1.38
CA GLU A 17 4.78 -7.54 0.82
C GLU A 17 3.69 -8.01 1.78
N VAL A 18 2.65 -7.19 1.96
CA VAL A 18 1.50 -7.50 2.81
C VAL A 18 0.23 -7.18 2.01
N ASN A 19 -0.73 -8.10 2.05
CA ASN A 19 -2.05 -7.89 1.46
C ASN A 19 -3.03 -7.45 2.56
N VAL A 20 -3.67 -6.30 2.36
CA VAL A 20 -4.64 -5.74 3.32
C VAL A 20 -6.01 -5.69 2.65
N LEU A 21 -7.03 -6.24 3.33
CA LEU A 21 -8.42 -6.15 2.90
C LEU A 21 -9.13 -5.05 3.69
N VAL A 22 -9.61 -4.02 3.00
CA VAL A 22 -10.36 -2.91 3.60
C VAL A 22 -11.85 -3.18 3.46
N VAL A 23 -12.55 -3.32 4.60
CA VAL A 23 -14.00 -3.55 4.66
C VAL A 23 -14.69 -2.48 5.51
N GLY A 24 -15.97 -2.25 5.27
CA GLY A 24 -16.76 -1.25 5.98
C GLY A 24 -18.02 -0.84 5.22
N LEU A 25 -18.91 -0.10 5.89
CA LEU A 25 -20.17 0.36 5.31
C LEU A 25 -19.97 1.28 4.10
N ASN A 26 -20.98 1.39 3.25
CA ASN A 26 -20.95 2.31 2.11
C ASN A 26 -20.72 3.75 2.60
N ASN A 27 -19.96 4.52 1.82
CA ASN A 27 -19.58 5.89 2.13
C ASN A 27 -18.79 6.09 3.45
N SER A 28 -18.25 5.03 4.08
CA SER A 28 -17.40 5.15 5.27
C SER A 28 -15.98 5.68 4.98
N GLY A 29 -15.74 6.26 3.79
CA GLY A 29 -14.45 6.81 3.39
C GLY A 29 -13.36 5.80 2.99
N LYS A 30 -13.70 4.53 2.73
CA LYS A 30 -12.71 3.49 2.38
C LYS A 30 -11.80 3.89 1.21
N SER A 31 -12.39 4.32 0.10
CA SER A 31 -11.66 4.73 -1.09
C SER A 31 -10.81 5.99 -0.82
N THR A 32 -11.27 6.89 0.04
CA THR A 32 -10.54 8.09 0.49
C THR A 32 -9.29 7.74 1.28
N VAL A 33 -9.38 6.79 2.21
CA VAL A 33 -8.24 6.32 3.00
C VAL A 33 -7.19 5.65 2.11
N ILE A 34 -7.62 4.77 1.19
CA ILE A 34 -6.71 4.10 0.25
C ILE A 34 -6.01 5.13 -0.66
N ASN A 35 -6.74 6.12 -1.15
CA ASN A 35 -6.18 7.19 -1.96
C ASN A 35 -5.11 8.00 -1.21
N ASN A 36 -5.31 8.25 0.08
CA ASN A 36 -4.35 8.99 0.90
C ASN A 36 -3.01 8.24 1.10
N PHE A 37 -3.02 6.91 1.02
CA PHE A 37 -1.80 6.10 1.07
C PHE A 37 -0.99 6.08 -0.23
N LYS A 38 -1.56 6.57 -1.34
CA LYS A 38 -0.82 6.73 -2.59
C LYS A 38 0.17 7.89 -2.49
N HIS A 39 1.21 7.83 -3.32
CA HIS A 39 2.11 8.96 -3.54
C HIS A 39 1.33 10.16 -4.04
N GLU A 40 1.78 11.37 -3.70
CA GLU A 40 1.08 12.62 -4.03
C GLU A 40 0.73 12.73 -5.52
N ASP A 41 1.65 12.31 -6.39
CA ASP A 41 1.47 12.29 -7.84
C ASP A 41 0.38 11.31 -8.32
N ASP A 42 0.08 10.27 -7.54
CA ASP A 42 -0.87 9.20 -7.85
C ASP A 42 -2.24 9.40 -7.15
N ARG A 43 -2.39 10.45 -6.33
CA ARG A 43 -3.64 10.73 -5.61
C ARG A 43 -4.70 11.24 -6.58
N CYS A 44 -5.88 10.64 -6.54
CA CYS A 44 -7.06 11.15 -7.25
C CYS A 44 -7.76 12.23 -6.40
N ILE A 45 -8.09 13.36 -7.03
CA ILE A 45 -8.80 14.48 -6.38
C ILE A 45 -10.29 14.15 -6.24
N ASP A 46 -10.87 13.49 -7.26
CA ASP A 46 -12.27 13.06 -7.26
C ASP A 46 -12.38 11.55 -7.02
N ILE A 47 -12.98 11.18 -5.89
CA ILE A 47 -13.16 9.79 -5.48
C ILE A 47 -14.62 9.40 -5.66
N VAL A 48 -14.89 8.58 -6.68
CA VAL A 48 -16.22 8.04 -6.96
C VAL A 48 -16.54 6.82 -6.07
N PRO A 49 -17.82 6.53 -5.82
CA PRO A 49 -18.22 5.28 -5.17
C PRO A 49 -17.73 4.06 -5.96
N THR A 50 -17.06 3.15 -5.29
CA THR A 50 -16.52 1.93 -5.92
C THR A 50 -17.64 0.93 -6.19
N VAL A 51 -17.72 0.42 -7.43
CA VAL A 51 -18.56 -0.72 -7.80
C VAL A 51 -17.72 -2.00 -7.70
N GLY A 52 -18.18 -2.99 -6.92
CA GLY A 52 -17.43 -4.23 -6.71
C GLY A 52 -16.29 -4.07 -5.69
N PHE A 53 -15.03 -4.10 -6.15
CA PHE A 53 -13.83 -3.93 -5.33
C PHE A 53 -12.71 -3.27 -6.14
N ASN A 54 -11.73 -2.67 -5.44
CA ASN A 54 -10.54 -2.07 -6.06
C ASN A 54 -9.28 -2.67 -5.40
N VAL A 55 -8.26 -2.97 -6.21
CA VAL A 55 -6.96 -3.48 -5.77
C VAL A 55 -5.90 -2.41 -6.06
N GLU A 56 -5.32 -1.86 -5.00
CA GLU A 56 -4.25 -0.87 -5.08
C GLU A 56 -2.96 -1.44 -4.49
N LYS A 57 -1.82 -1.14 -5.12
CA LYS A 57 -0.50 -1.47 -4.62
C LYS A 57 0.30 -0.18 -4.47
N PHE A 58 0.72 0.11 -3.25
CA PHE A 58 1.59 1.25 -2.96
C PHE A 58 2.78 0.78 -2.12
N SER A 59 3.93 1.42 -2.34
CA SER A 59 5.15 1.20 -1.54
C SER A 59 5.31 2.40 -0.62
N CYS A 60 5.23 2.20 0.69
CA CYS A 60 5.59 3.24 1.64
C CYS A 60 7.11 3.42 1.59
N LYS A 61 7.60 4.52 1.01
CA LYS A 61 8.98 4.95 1.17
C LYS A 61 9.04 5.89 2.38
N LEU A 62 9.73 5.46 3.43
CA LEU A 62 10.06 6.37 4.53
C LEU A 62 11.28 7.17 4.09
N ASN A 63 11.05 8.39 3.61
CA ASN A 63 12.13 9.34 3.42
C ASN A 63 12.41 9.97 4.79
N ILE A 64 13.58 9.71 5.36
CA ILE A 64 14.08 10.45 6.50
C ILE A 64 14.78 11.66 5.89
N GLU A 65 14.11 12.80 5.86
CA GLU A 65 14.75 14.10 5.64
C GLU A 65 15.10 14.67 7.01
N ASP A 66 16.37 15.02 7.21
CA ASP A 66 16.89 15.67 8.43
C ASP A 66 16.29 17.07 8.64
#